data_AF-A0A5C7B8J6-F1
#
_entry.id   AF-A0A5C7B8J6-F1
#
_cell.length_a   1.000
_cell.length_b   1.000
_cell.length_c   1.000
_cell.angle_alpha   90.00
_cell.angle_beta   90.00
_cell.angle_gamma   90.00
#
_symmetry.space_group_name_H-M   'P 1'
#
loop_
_entity.id
_entity.type
_entity.pdbx_description
1 polymer ?
#
loop_
_entity_poly.entity_id
_entity_poly.type
_entity_poly.pdbx_seq_one_letter_code
_entity_poly.pdbx_strand_id
1 'polypeptide(L)'
;MHSIQIIGTSKTLEFPETAIEFSRDQLLSFSALVFLYQIKAIEYQDLKVKIVYSFLNMVRTADLSKNVNNLISENVNAISKLVDNYFTVERIEGKKVKKIDMLFYTQILPEIKINAKTFYGPTSALFNTLYGEYLQLLNYFTAFSQSGNEQDLDNMVATIYRPKKADYEAAKQSPDYDGDIRIKFNPNQTDDFAKDISKLPFPVKYAVFLFVASSQHFIATNNALDIGGGNTIDLTLLFEVSQTKEANSLGMIGTLYSLAETKVFGTAKDVANQNTYDVLAFLVNQKTQFNNLKSQQSNAKT
;
A
#
# COMPACT_ATOMS: atom_id res chain seq x y z
N MET A 1 19.16 -4.28 -6.01
CA MET A 1 20.00 -3.54 -5.03
C MET A 1 21.26 -2.97 -5.67
N HIS A 2 21.54 -1.69 -5.42
CA HIS A 2 22.78 -1.04 -5.78
C HIS A 2 23.90 -1.36 -4.79
N SER A 3 25.05 -1.78 -5.31
CA SER A 3 26.23 -2.07 -4.51
C SER A 3 27.20 -0.88 -4.51
N ILE A 4 27.59 -0.42 -3.32
CA ILE A 4 28.46 0.74 -3.08
C ILE A 4 29.76 0.26 -2.43
N GLN A 5 30.84 0.28 -3.21
CA GLN A 5 32.16 -0.11 -2.71
C GLN A 5 32.88 1.08 -2.06
N ILE A 6 33.38 0.89 -0.84
CA ILE A 6 34.22 1.89 -0.17
C ILE A 6 35.68 1.66 -0.58
N ILE A 7 36.19 2.54 -1.43
CA ILE A 7 37.57 2.49 -1.95
C ILE A 7 38.59 2.45 -0.80
N GLY A 8 39.60 1.59 -0.92
CA GLY A 8 40.62 1.39 0.10
C GLY A 8 40.20 0.47 1.25
N THR A 9 38.99 -0.10 1.18
CA THR A 9 38.51 -1.13 2.11
C THR A 9 37.90 -2.30 1.34
N SER A 10 37.73 -3.44 2.00
CA SER A 10 36.93 -4.56 1.47
C SER A 10 35.43 -4.41 1.76
N LYS A 11 34.99 -3.23 2.21
CA LYS A 11 33.61 -3.00 2.65
C LYS A 11 32.74 -2.58 1.47
N THR A 12 31.67 -3.32 1.28
CA THR A 12 30.59 -3.02 0.34
C THR A 12 29.32 -2.74 1.13
N LEU A 13 28.59 -1.70 0.74
CA LEU A 13 27.29 -1.34 1.28
C LEU A 13 26.23 -1.56 0.22
N GLU A 14 25.03 -1.96 0.63
CA GLU A 14 23.91 -2.16 -0.27
C GLU A 14 22.88 -1.05 -0.09
N PHE A 15 22.32 -0.58 -1.20
CA PHE A 15 21.28 0.44 -1.23
C PHE A 15 20.10 -0.07 -2.08
N PRO A 16 18.85 -0.05 -1.58
CA PRO A 16 17.70 -0.56 -2.32
C PRO A 16 17.52 0.17 -3.66
N GLU A 17 17.14 -0.57 -4.70
CA GLU A 17 16.75 0.01 -5.99
C GLU A 17 15.29 0.49 -5.97
N THR A 18 14.45 -0.27 -5.27
CA THR A 18 13.01 -0.02 -5.16
C THR A 18 12.53 -0.20 -3.72
N ALA A 19 11.34 0.30 -3.43
CA ALA A 19 10.71 0.15 -2.12
C ALA A 19 10.40 -1.31 -1.74
N ILE A 20 10.34 -2.23 -2.72
CA ILE A 20 10.11 -3.67 -2.49
C ILE A 20 11.30 -4.30 -1.73
N GLU A 21 12.51 -3.76 -1.93
CA GLU A 21 13.74 -4.26 -1.33
C GLU A 21 14.01 -3.67 0.08
N PHE A 22 13.11 -2.82 0.60
CA PHE A 22 13.32 -2.19 1.91
C PHE A 22 13.29 -3.23 3.03
N SER A 23 14.24 -3.10 3.95
CA SER A 23 14.12 -3.67 5.30
C SER A 23 13.07 -2.92 6.12
N ARG A 24 12.65 -3.52 7.24
CA ARG A 24 11.74 -2.90 8.21
C ARG A 24 12.22 -1.51 8.66
N ASP A 25 13.49 -1.39 9.02
CA ASP A 25 14.03 -0.12 9.55
C ASP A 25 14.14 0.95 8.46
N GLN A 26 14.48 0.55 7.24
CA GLN A 26 14.48 1.43 6.06
C GLN A 26 13.07 1.94 5.76
N LEU A 27 12.06 1.07 5.78
CA LEU A 27 10.67 1.48 5.59
C LEU A 27 10.23 2.49 6.64
N LEU A 28 10.43 2.21 7.93
CA LEU A 28 10.02 3.11 9.00
C LEU A 28 10.72 4.48 8.93
N SER A 29 12.02 4.47 8.62
CA SER A 29 12.79 5.70 8.46
C SER A 29 12.33 6.49 7.23
N PHE A 30 12.09 5.80 6.12
CA PHE A 30 11.56 6.41 4.90
C PHE A 30 10.18 7.02 5.14
N SER A 31 9.27 6.30 5.79
CA SER A 31 7.93 6.78 6.14
C SER A 31 7.97 8.03 7.01
N ALA A 32 8.84 8.07 8.03
CA ALA A 32 9.02 9.26 8.85
C ALA A 32 9.51 10.47 8.03
N LEU A 33 10.56 10.27 7.22
CA LEU A 33 11.17 11.35 6.46
C LEU A 33 10.27 11.86 5.32
N VAL A 34 9.57 10.97 4.64
CA VAL A 34 8.60 11.34 3.60
C VAL A 34 7.44 12.12 4.18
N PHE A 35 6.94 11.73 5.35
CA PHE A 35 5.90 12.52 6.02
C PHE A 35 6.39 13.94 6.32
N LEU A 36 7.60 14.09 6.89
CA LEU A 36 8.20 15.41 7.13
C LEU A 36 8.34 16.24 5.84
N TYR A 37 8.70 15.60 4.72
CA TYR A 37 8.77 16.26 3.42
C TYR A 37 7.39 16.71 2.93
N GLN A 38 6.36 15.87 3.05
CA GLN A 38 5.00 16.19 2.61
C GLN A 38 4.38 17.35 3.40
N ILE A 39 4.61 17.42 4.71
CA ILE A 39 4.19 18.56 5.53
C ILE A 39 5.11 19.78 5.39
N LYS A 40 6.09 19.73 4.47
CA LYS A 40 7.06 20.80 4.16
C LYS A 40 7.97 21.18 5.34
N ALA A 41 8.18 20.26 6.28
CA ALA A 41 9.09 20.44 7.40
C ALA A 41 10.57 20.26 7.00
N ILE A 42 10.84 19.55 5.91
CA ILE A 42 12.17 19.41 5.31
C ILE A 42 12.10 19.60 3.80
N GLU A 43 13.17 20.08 3.19
CA GLU A 43 13.29 20.17 1.74
C GLU A 43 13.62 18.82 1.11
N TYR A 44 13.45 18.71 -0.20
CA TYR A 44 13.71 17.47 -0.91
C TYR A 44 15.19 17.04 -0.85
N GLN A 45 16.13 17.98 -0.89
CA GLN A 45 17.55 17.64 -0.76
C GLN A 45 17.86 17.08 0.64
N ASP A 46 17.28 17.67 1.70
CA ASP A 46 17.41 17.17 3.07
C ASP A 46 16.82 15.78 3.24
N LEU A 47 15.65 15.53 2.63
CA LEU A 47 15.04 14.21 2.60
C LEU A 47 16.02 13.17 2.02
N LYS A 48 16.59 13.44 0.84
CA LYS A 48 17.51 12.49 0.19
C LYS A 48 18.75 12.22 1.03
N VAL A 49 19.36 13.27 1.58
CA VAL A 49 20.54 13.12 2.44
C VAL A 49 20.19 12.29 3.68
N LYS A 50 19.09 12.61 4.37
CA LYS A 50 18.66 11.87 5.57
C LYS A 50 18.34 10.40 5.28
N ILE A 51 17.75 10.09 4.13
CA ILE A 51 17.53 8.70 3.68
C ILE A 51 18.87 7.98 3.52
N VAL A 52 19.86 8.57 2.87
CA VAL A 52 21.19 7.95 2.71
C VAL A 52 21.82 7.64 4.06
N TYR A 53 21.82 8.60 4.98
CA TYR A 53 22.38 8.38 6.32
C TYR A 53 21.65 7.26 7.07
N SER A 54 20.31 7.24 7.00
CA SER A 54 19.51 6.20 7.63
C SER A 54 19.75 4.81 7.02
N PHE A 55 19.69 4.71 5.69
CA PHE A 55 19.74 3.43 4.97
C PHE A 55 21.12 2.77 5.05
N LEU A 56 22.18 3.57 5.11
CA LEU A 56 23.56 3.10 5.25
C LEU A 56 24.03 3.05 6.71
N ASN A 57 23.14 3.33 7.67
CA ASN A 57 23.43 3.41 9.10
C ASN A 57 24.66 4.29 9.41
N MET A 58 24.72 5.46 8.78
CA MET A 58 25.81 6.42 8.92
C MET A 58 25.47 7.43 10.02
N VAL A 59 26.49 7.86 10.75
CA VAL A 59 26.39 8.96 11.71
C VAL A 59 27.22 10.14 11.20
N ARG A 60 26.64 11.34 11.24
CA ARG A 60 27.38 12.55 10.83
C ARG A 60 28.35 12.97 11.93
N THR A 61 29.63 12.74 11.71
CA THR A 61 30.73 13.24 12.56
C THR A 61 31.54 14.26 11.76
N ALA A 62 31.02 15.48 11.61
CA ALA A 62 31.70 16.52 10.84
C ALA A 62 32.65 17.32 11.75
N ASP A 63 33.93 17.37 11.38
CA ASP A 63 34.94 18.25 11.99
C ASP A 63 35.20 19.41 11.04
N LEU A 64 34.53 20.55 11.25
CA LEU A 64 34.49 21.68 10.31
C LEU A 64 35.86 22.25 9.93
N SER A 65 36.92 21.89 10.67
CA SER A 65 38.30 22.28 10.38
C SER A 65 38.97 21.47 9.26
N LYS A 66 38.37 20.36 8.81
CA LYS A 66 38.99 19.41 7.86
C LYS A 66 38.35 19.45 6.47
N ASN A 67 39.20 19.55 5.45
CA ASN A 67 38.81 19.47 4.03
C ASN A 67 38.17 18.12 3.64
N VAL A 68 38.38 17.06 4.44
CA VAL A 68 37.77 15.73 4.20
C VAL A 68 36.24 15.77 4.24
N ASN A 69 35.64 16.75 4.93
CA ASN A 69 34.19 16.89 5.00
C ASN A 69 33.55 17.19 3.64
N ASN A 70 34.27 17.88 2.75
CA ASN A 70 33.78 18.20 1.42
C ASN A 70 33.63 16.91 0.59
N LEU A 71 34.65 16.06 0.60
CA LEU A 71 34.63 14.75 -0.08
C LEU A 71 33.52 13.84 0.46
N ILE A 72 33.34 13.79 1.80
CA ILE A 72 32.24 13.03 2.42
C ILE A 72 30.89 13.56 1.92
N SER A 73 30.72 14.89 1.90
CA SER A 73 29.48 15.52 1.45
C SER A 73 29.21 15.27 -0.04
N GLU A 74 30.24 15.30 -0.88
CA GLU A 74 30.14 14.97 -2.31
C GLU A 74 29.72 13.51 -2.53
N ASN A 75 30.33 12.56 -1.81
CA ASN A 75 29.96 11.16 -1.88
C ASN A 75 28.53 10.91 -1.42
N VAL A 76 28.12 11.49 -0.29
CA VAL A 76 26.73 11.38 0.19
C VAL A 76 25.77 12.00 -0.83
N ASN A 77 26.10 13.15 -1.41
CA ASN A 77 25.28 13.78 -2.44
C ASN A 77 25.18 12.92 -3.71
N ALA A 78 26.26 12.22 -4.11
CA ALA A 78 26.24 11.30 -5.24
C ALA A 78 25.29 10.12 -4.97
N ILE A 79 25.40 9.48 -3.80
CA ILE A 79 24.51 8.38 -3.39
C ILE A 79 23.07 8.87 -3.25
N SER A 80 22.85 10.12 -2.79
CA SER A 80 21.52 10.70 -2.62
C SER A 80 20.70 10.72 -3.91
N LYS A 81 21.34 10.68 -5.08
CA LYS A 81 20.64 10.58 -6.38
C LYS A 81 19.90 9.25 -6.54
N LEU A 82 20.33 8.18 -5.89
CA LEU A 82 19.63 6.89 -5.91
C LEU A 82 18.25 6.99 -5.26
N VAL A 83 18.06 7.94 -4.32
CA VAL A 83 16.76 8.20 -3.69
C VAL A 83 15.72 8.71 -4.70
N ASP A 84 16.15 9.34 -5.80
CA ASP A 84 15.23 9.80 -6.85
C ASP A 84 14.45 8.62 -7.46
N ASN A 85 14.94 7.37 -7.40
CA ASN A 85 14.24 6.17 -7.90
C ASN A 85 12.95 5.86 -7.12
N TYR A 86 12.79 6.36 -5.90
CA TYR A 86 11.57 6.17 -5.11
C TYR A 86 10.50 7.23 -5.44
N PHE A 87 10.74 8.07 -6.46
CA PHE A 87 9.84 9.14 -6.84
C PHE A 87 9.66 9.19 -8.36
N THR A 88 8.42 9.40 -8.80
CA THR A 88 8.10 9.73 -10.19
C THR A 88 7.96 11.26 -10.33
N VAL A 89 8.15 11.76 -11.55
CA VAL A 89 7.97 13.18 -11.87
C VAL A 89 6.77 13.32 -12.80
N GLU A 90 5.72 13.97 -12.30
CA GLU A 90 4.55 14.33 -13.10
C GLU A 90 4.56 15.81 -13.46
N ARG A 91 3.86 16.17 -14.54
CA ARG A 91 3.60 17.58 -14.89
C ARG A 91 2.14 17.90 -14.59
N ILE A 92 1.93 18.76 -13.59
CA ILE A 92 0.61 19.29 -13.24
C ILE A 92 0.65 20.78 -13.55
N GLU A 93 -0.22 21.24 -14.46
CA GLU A 93 -0.29 22.65 -14.89
C GLU A 93 1.07 23.23 -15.31
N GLY A 94 1.89 22.44 -16.01
CA GLY A 94 3.23 22.83 -16.46
C GLY A 94 4.31 22.80 -15.38
N LYS A 95 3.97 22.56 -14.10
CA LYS A 95 4.93 22.42 -13.00
C LYS A 95 5.31 20.96 -12.81
N LYS A 96 6.61 20.70 -12.64
CA LYS A 96 7.11 19.37 -12.25
C LYS A 96 6.78 19.13 -10.78
N VAL A 97 5.99 18.09 -10.51
CA VAL A 97 5.65 17.64 -9.16
C VAL A 97 6.26 16.26 -8.97
N LYS A 98 7.02 16.09 -7.89
CA LYS A 98 7.52 14.77 -7.48
C LYS A 98 6.42 14.04 -6.73
N LYS A 99 6.12 12.82 -7.16
CA LYS A 99 5.25 11.89 -6.45
C LYS A 99 6.05 10.69 -6.00
N ILE A 100 5.62 10.06 -4.91
CA ILE A 100 6.22 8.82 -4.44
C ILE A 100 5.92 7.73 -5.47
N ASP A 101 6.92 6.91 -5.79
CA ASP A 101 6.73 5.71 -6.58
C ASP A 101 6.00 4.65 -5.75
N MET A 102 4.87 4.16 -6.24
CA MET A 102 3.90 3.39 -5.47
C MET A 102 4.24 1.89 -5.45
N LEU A 103 5.47 1.56 -5.03
CA LEU A 103 6.02 0.19 -4.93
C LEU A 103 6.14 -0.31 -3.48
N PHE A 104 5.16 0.02 -2.63
CA PHE A 104 5.06 -0.37 -1.22
C PHE A 104 4.01 -1.47 -0.97
N TYR A 105 3.52 -2.14 -2.01
CA TYR A 105 2.46 -3.16 -1.88
C TYR A 105 2.98 -4.52 -1.38
N THR A 106 4.30 -4.69 -1.22
CA THR A 106 4.87 -5.88 -0.57
C THR A 106 4.76 -5.75 0.95
N GLN A 107 4.34 -6.81 1.64
CA GLN A 107 4.18 -6.78 3.09
C GLN A 107 5.53 -6.84 3.83
N ILE A 108 6.07 -5.68 4.19
CA ILE A 108 7.32 -5.54 4.98
C ILE A 108 7.06 -5.51 6.50
N LEU A 109 5.82 -5.21 6.92
CA LEU A 109 5.40 -5.17 8.32
C LEU A 109 4.36 -6.27 8.62
N PRO A 110 4.68 -7.58 8.44
CA PRO A 110 3.70 -8.64 8.62
C PRO A 110 3.10 -8.70 10.03
N GLU A 111 3.84 -8.22 11.04
CA GLU A 111 3.37 -8.08 12.40
C GLU A 111 3.82 -6.76 13.06
N ILE A 112 2.96 -6.26 13.94
CA ILE A 112 3.19 -5.10 14.79
C ILE A 112 2.92 -5.48 16.24
N LYS A 113 3.87 -5.16 17.13
CA LYS A 113 3.76 -5.42 18.57
C LYS A 113 3.41 -4.15 19.31
N ILE A 114 2.40 -4.24 20.16
CA ILE A 114 1.91 -3.15 21.00
C ILE A 114 1.82 -3.70 22.43
N ASN A 115 2.74 -3.28 23.28
CA ASN A 115 2.93 -3.89 24.61
C ASN A 115 3.09 -5.42 24.49
N ALA A 116 2.23 -6.19 25.16
CA ALA A 116 2.22 -7.65 25.11
C ALA A 116 1.35 -8.25 23.97
N LYS A 117 0.68 -7.42 23.16
CA LYS A 117 -0.19 -7.87 22.07
C LYS A 117 0.54 -7.82 20.74
N THR A 118 0.30 -8.83 19.90
CA THR A 118 0.78 -8.87 18.51
C THR A 118 -0.40 -8.80 17.56
N PHE A 119 -0.33 -7.87 16.61
CA PHE A 119 -1.28 -7.71 15.53
C PHE A 119 -0.64 -8.11 14.22
N TYR A 120 -1.37 -8.84 13.39
CA TYR A 120 -0.91 -9.38 12.11
C TYR A 120 -1.56 -8.60 10.97
N GLY A 121 -0.76 -8.22 9.98
CA GLY A 121 -1.20 -7.50 8.79
C GLY A 121 -1.68 -8.45 7.68
N PRO A 122 -2.25 -7.90 6.59
CA PRO A 122 -2.63 -8.67 5.42
C PRO A 122 -1.41 -9.11 4.62
N THR A 123 -1.60 -10.01 3.66
CA THR A 123 -0.58 -10.34 2.64
C THR A 123 -0.33 -9.16 1.70
N SER A 124 0.72 -9.26 0.89
CA SER A 124 1.05 -8.27 -0.15
C SER A 124 -0.16 -7.94 -1.02
N ALA A 125 -0.24 -6.68 -1.46
CA ALA A 125 -1.31 -6.13 -2.27
C ALA A 125 -2.73 -6.40 -1.74
N LEU A 126 -2.89 -6.66 -0.44
CA LEU A 126 -4.18 -6.98 0.20
C LEU A 126 -4.85 -8.28 -0.33
N PHE A 127 -4.06 -9.22 -0.87
CA PHE A 127 -4.58 -10.45 -1.50
C PHE A 127 -5.51 -11.29 -0.62
N ASN A 128 -5.33 -11.27 0.70
CA ASN A 128 -6.16 -12.05 1.63
C ASN A 128 -7.23 -11.21 2.35
N THR A 129 -7.57 -10.02 1.85
CA THR A 129 -8.66 -9.20 2.41
C THR A 129 -10.03 -9.63 1.90
N LEU A 130 -11.04 -9.50 2.77
CA LEU A 130 -12.44 -9.63 2.38
C LEU A 130 -12.96 -8.34 1.75
N TYR A 131 -13.94 -8.44 0.86
CA TYR A 131 -14.47 -7.26 0.17
C TYR A 131 -15.08 -6.23 1.16
N GLY A 132 -15.77 -6.69 2.20
CA GLY A 132 -16.29 -5.80 3.24
C GLY A 132 -15.19 -5.14 4.08
N GLU A 133 -14.09 -5.86 4.36
CA GLU A 133 -12.89 -5.31 5.01
C GLU A 133 -12.26 -4.23 4.13
N TYR A 134 -12.15 -4.50 2.83
CA TYR A 134 -11.61 -3.59 1.84
C TYR A 134 -12.43 -2.30 1.73
N LEU A 135 -13.77 -2.38 1.68
CA LEU A 135 -14.63 -1.18 1.66
C LEU A 135 -14.42 -0.31 2.90
N GLN A 136 -14.35 -0.91 4.08
CA GLN A 136 -14.12 -0.19 5.32
C GLN A 136 -12.71 0.44 5.34
N LEU A 137 -11.70 -0.29 4.87
CA LEU A 137 -10.33 0.19 4.73
C LEU A 137 -10.28 1.44 3.83
N LEU A 138 -10.96 1.42 2.67
CA LEU A 138 -11.00 2.56 1.75
C LEU A 138 -11.68 3.78 2.36
N ASN A 139 -12.72 3.56 3.16
CA ASN A 139 -13.41 4.65 3.84
C ASN A 139 -12.46 5.40 4.78
N TYR A 140 -11.76 4.69 5.67
CA TYR A 140 -10.78 5.31 6.58
C TYR A 140 -9.56 5.87 5.85
N PHE A 141 -9.06 5.17 4.82
CA PHE A 141 -7.97 5.67 3.98
C PHE A 141 -8.32 7.01 3.32
N THR A 142 -9.54 7.12 2.77
CA THR A 142 -10.04 8.35 2.14
C THR A 142 -10.24 9.44 3.17
N ALA A 143 -10.84 9.12 4.32
CA ALA A 143 -11.05 10.06 5.41
C ALA A 143 -9.72 10.67 5.89
N PHE A 144 -8.72 9.86 6.18
CA PHE A 144 -7.39 10.34 6.57
C PHE A 144 -6.72 11.16 5.46
N SER A 145 -6.81 10.72 4.20
CA SER A 145 -6.24 11.45 3.06
C SER A 145 -6.83 12.85 2.88
N GLN A 146 -8.09 13.05 3.29
CA GLN A 146 -8.79 14.33 3.20
C GLN A 146 -8.59 15.20 4.44
N SER A 147 -8.66 14.61 5.64
CA SER A 147 -8.71 15.34 6.91
C SER A 147 -7.35 15.45 7.60
N GLY A 148 -6.43 14.52 7.34
CA GLY A 148 -5.21 14.33 8.13
C GLY A 148 -5.45 13.86 9.57
N ASN A 149 -6.69 13.50 9.94
CA ASN A 149 -7.05 13.10 11.29
C ASN A 149 -6.43 11.74 11.65
N GLU A 150 -5.57 11.73 12.66
CA GLU A 150 -4.85 10.54 13.09
C GLU A 150 -5.77 9.40 13.56
N GLN A 151 -6.99 9.70 14.05
CA GLN A 151 -7.95 8.64 14.40
C GLN A 151 -8.42 7.86 13.17
N ASP A 152 -8.55 8.50 12.00
CA ASP A 152 -8.88 7.80 10.76
C ASP A 152 -7.73 6.87 10.34
N LEU A 153 -6.49 7.31 10.58
CA LEU A 153 -5.31 6.48 10.36
C LEU A 153 -5.28 5.29 11.34
N ASP A 154 -5.59 5.49 12.61
CA ASP A 154 -5.69 4.42 13.60
C ASP A 154 -6.75 3.38 13.21
N ASN A 155 -7.93 3.83 12.78
CA ASN A 155 -9.01 2.97 12.32
C ASN A 155 -8.65 2.22 11.03
N MET A 156 -7.94 2.87 10.11
CA MET A 156 -7.44 2.24 8.88
C MET A 156 -6.47 1.10 9.21
N VAL A 157 -5.50 1.34 10.09
CA VAL A 157 -4.55 0.30 10.53
C VAL A 157 -5.28 -0.82 11.27
N ALA A 158 -6.19 -0.50 12.19
CA ALA A 158 -6.97 -1.47 12.98
C ALA A 158 -7.86 -2.38 12.12
N THR A 159 -8.30 -1.90 10.94
CA THR A 159 -9.09 -2.69 9.99
C THR A 159 -8.29 -3.88 9.46
N ILE A 160 -7.02 -3.68 9.12
CA ILE A 160 -6.17 -4.69 8.46
C ILE A 160 -5.13 -5.35 9.37
N TYR A 161 -4.77 -4.72 10.50
CA TYR A 161 -3.94 -5.31 11.56
C TYR A 161 -4.81 -5.79 12.71
N ARG A 162 -4.93 -7.11 12.84
CA ARG A 162 -5.82 -7.76 13.81
C ARG A 162 -5.10 -8.85 14.62
N PRO A 163 -5.58 -9.20 15.82
CA PRO A 163 -5.05 -10.33 16.58
C PRO A 163 -5.11 -11.65 15.79
N LYS A 164 -4.26 -12.60 16.19
CA LYS A 164 -4.27 -13.98 15.67
C LYS A 164 -5.54 -14.73 16.08
N LYS A 165 -6.04 -15.63 15.23
CA LYS A 165 -7.14 -16.57 15.56
C LYS A 165 -6.83 -17.36 16.83
N ALA A 166 -7.84 -17.53 17.68
CA ALA A 166 -7.76 -18.47 18.80
C ALA A 166 -7.47 -19.88 18.25
N ASP A 167 -6.62 -20.64 18.94
CA ASP A 167 -6.22 -21.99 18.55
C ASP A 167 -5.78 -22.12 17.08
N TYR A 168 -5.06 -21.12 16.58
CA TYR A 168 -4.66 -21.03 15.17
C TYR A 168 -4.05 -22.31 14.59
N GLU A 169 -3.25 -23.05 15.37
CA GLU A 169 -2.67 -24.31 14.89
C GLU A 169 -3.75 -25.35 14.56
N ALA A 170 -4.82 -25.41 15.35
CA ALA A 170 -5.99 -26.25 15.04
C ALA A 170 -6.80 -25.66 13.87
N ALA A 171 -7.02 -24.34 13.87
CA ALA A 171 -7.73 -23.66 12.79
C ALA A 171 -7.05 -23.87 11.42
N LYS A 172 -5.72 -23.87 11.37
CA LYS A 172 -4.91 -24.07 10.15
C LYS A 172 -5.06 -25.48 9.57
N GLN A 173 -5.40 -26.47 10.40
CA GLN A 173 -5.64 -27.85 9.96
C GLN A 173 -7.11 -28.09 9.59
N SER A 174 -7.99 -27.10 9.81
CA SER A 174 -9.39 -27.22 9.44
C SER A 174 -9.55 -27.18 7.91
N PRO A 175 -10.44 -28.00 7.33
CA PRO A 175 -10.85 -27.85 5.94
C PRO A 175 -11.41 -26.47 5.60
N ASP A 176 -11.94 -25.76 6.61
CA ASP A 176 -12.51 -24.42 6.47
C ASP A 176 -11.48 -23.29 6.68
N TYR A 177 -10.18 -23.62 6.73
CA TYR A 177 -9.13 -22.61 6.88
C TYR A 177 -9.06 -21.71 5.64
N ASP A 178 -9.37 -20.44 5.83
CA ASP A 178 -9.38 -19.39 4.80
C ASP A 178 -7.99 -18.88 4.39
N GLY A 179 -6.90 -19.44 4.91
CA GLY A 179 -5.54 -18.97 4.63
C GLY A 179 -5.07 -17.80 5.49
N ASP A 180 -5.95 -17.15 6.27
CA ASP A 180 -5.64 -15.96 7.07
C ASP A 180 -5.36 -16.28 8.55
N ILE A 181 -4.26 -15.75 9.08
CA ILE A 181 -3.89 -15.89 10.50
C ILE A 181 -4.72 -15.00 11.43
N ARG A 182 -5.27 -13.90 10.89
CA ARG A 182 -5.99 -12.88 11.64
C ARG A 182 -7.38 -13.37 12.02
N ILE A 183 -7.88 -12.99 13.19
CA ILE A 183 -9.32 -13.14 13.50
C ILE A 183 -10.15 -12.52 12.38
N LYS A 184 -11.31 -13.09 12.04
CA LYS A 184 -12.15 -12.61 10.92
C LYS A 184 -12.55 -11.15 11.11
N PHE A 185 -12.69 -10.41 10.00
CA PHE A 185 -12.99 -8.98 10.05
C PHE A 185 -14.40 -8.76 10.63
N ASN A 186 -14.50 -7.85 11.59
CA ASN A 186 -15.75 -7.41 12.18
C ASN A 186 -15.64 -5.90 12.46
N PRO A 187 -16.43 -5.05 11.78
CA PRO A 187 -16.34 -3.60 11.92
C PRO A 187 -16.61 -3.13 13.36
N ASN A 188 -17.39 -3.89 14.15
CA ASN A 188 -17.68 -3.56 15.54
C ASN A 188 -16.46 -3.69 16.48
N GLN A 189 -15.38 -4.33 16.03
CA GLN A 189 -14.14 -4.48 16.81
C GLN A 189 -13.07 -3.46 16.41
N THR A 190 -13.27 -2.72 15.32
CA THR A 190 -12.30 -1.77 14.79
C THR A 190 -11.96 -0.70 15.82
N ASP A 191 -12.96 -0.11 16.48
CA ASP A 191 -12.76 0.93 17.49
C ASP A 191 -11.95 0.42 18.69
N ASP A 192 -12.16 -0.84 19.08
CA ASP A 192 -11.41 -1.44 20.19
C ASP A 192 -9.95 -1.71 19.81
N PHE A 193 -9.68 -2.19 18.60
CA PHE A 193 -8.32 -2.34 18.11
C PHE A 193 -7.64 -0.98 17.89
N ALA A 194 -8.37 0.03 17.42
CA ALA A 194 -7.86 1.38 17.20
C ALA A 194 -7.32 2.00 18.50
N LYS A 195 -7.90 1.71 19.66
CA LYS A 195 -7.36 2.14 20.98
C LYS A 195 -5.98 1.58 21.29
N ASP A 196 -5.65 0.39 20.78
CA ASP A 196 -4.30 -0.16 20.89
C ASP A 196 -3.39 0.42 19.81
N ILE A 197 -3.87 0.51 18.57
CA ILE A 197 -3.15 1.09 17.43
C ILE A 197 -2.72 2.54 17.69
N SER A 198 -3.53 3.35 18.37
CA SER A 198 -3.22 4.75 18.66
C SER A 198 -1.92 4.95 19.46
N LYS A 199 -1.46 3.91 20.16
CA LYS A 199 -0.19 3.89 20.90
C LYS A 199 1.03 3.70 20.01
N LEU A 200 0.84 3.35 18.74
CA LEU A 200 1.93 3.18 17.79
C LEU A 200 2.55 4.53 17.42
N PRO A 201 3.89 4.57 17.24
CA PRO A 201 4.53 5.74 16.66
C PRO A 201 3.93 6.06 15.29
N PHE A 202 3.68 7.34 15.03
CA PHE A 202 3.12 7.81 13.76
C PHE A 202 3.84 7.23 12.52
N PRO A 203 5.19 7.13 12.46
CA PRO A 203 5.87 6.54 11.29
C PRO A 203 5.46 5.10 10.98
N VAL A 204 5.11 4.30 12.00
CA VAL A 204 4.64 2.92 11.80
C VAL A 204 3.27 2.93 11.13
N LYS A 205 2.35 3.78 11.62
CA LYS A 205 1.02 3.92 11.05
C LYS A 205 1.08 4.49 9.64
N TYR A 206 1.94 5.46 9.41
CA TYR A 206 2.18 6.06 8.11
C TYR A 206 2.84 5.07 7.11
N ALA A 207 3.69 4.16 7.57
CA ALA A 207 4.19 3.06 6.73
C ALA A 207 3.06 2.16 6.23
N VAL A 208 2.10 1.85 7.10
CA VAL A 208 0.89 1.10 6.71
C VAL A 208 0.03 1.91 5.74
N PHE A 209 -0.08 3.23 5.91
CA PHE A 209 -0.74 4.11 4.94
C PHE A 209 -0.11 4.02 3.54
N LEU A 210 1.23 4.09 3.45
CA LEU A 210 1.94 3.93 2.17
C LEU A 210 1.69 2.55 1.54
N PHE A 211 1.67 1.48 2.36
CA PHE A 211 1.33 0.13 1.91
C PHE A 211 -0.09 0.06 1.33
N VAL A 212 -1.08 0.67 1.99
CA VAL A 212 -2.47 0.72 1.51
C VAL A 212 -2.57 1.54 0.23
N ALA A 213 -1.96 2.74 0.19
CA ALA A 213 -1.93 3.60 -1.00
C ALA A 213 -1.31 2.88 -2.20
N SER A 214 -0.21 2.16 -1.99
CA SER A 214 0.47 1.39 -3.02
C SER A 214 -0.34 0.17 -3.45
N SER A 215 -1.04 -0.50 -2.53
CA SER A 215 -1.95 -1.60 -2.87
C SER A 215 -3.15 -1.11 -3.70
N GLN A 216 -3.67 0.08 -3.41
CA GLN A 216 -4.68 0.74 -4.25
C GLN A 216 -4.15 1.05 -5.64
N HIS A 217 -2.94 1.61 -5.71
CA HIS A 217 -2.28 1.86 -6.98
C HIS A 217 -2.11 0.57 -7.79
N PHE A 218 -1.64 -0.51 -7.16
CA PHE A 218 -1.51 -1.83 -7.80
C PHE A 218 -2.83 -2.34 -8.35
N ILE A 219 -3.92 -2.29 -7.56
CA ILE A 219 -5.26 -2.70 -8.01
C ILE A 219 -5.71 -1.86 -9.22
N ALA A 220 -5.41 -0.56 -9.21
CA ALA A 220 -5.84 0.36 -10.27
C ALA A 220 -5.01 0.25 -11.57
N THR A 221 -3.77 -0.23 -11.50
CA THR A 221 -2.84 -0.18 -12.64
C THR A 221 -2.37 -1.55 -13.14
N ASN A 222 -2.69 -2.64 -12.45
CA ASN A 222 -2.27 -3.97 -12.87
C ASN A 222 -3.11 -4.50 -14.04
N ASN A 223 -2.46 -4.67 -15.19
CA ASN A 223 -3.06 -5.16 -16.43
C ASN A 223 -2.82 -6.65 -16.72
N ALA A 224 -2.11 -7.34 -15.84
CA ALA A 224 -1.73 -8.75 -15.99
C ALA A 224 -1.76 -9.47 -14.63
N LEU A 225 -2.87 -9.35 -13.90
CA LEU A 225 -3.04 -10.05 -12.63
C LEU A 225 -3.20 -11.55 -12.89
N ASP A 226 -2.29 -12.37 -12.36
CA ASP A 226 -2.40 -13.83 -12.38
C ASP A 226 -3.57 -14.29 -11.50
N ILE A 227 -4.51 -15.02 -12.10
CA ILE A 227 -5.67 -15.64 -11.42
C ILE A 227 -5.57 -17.17 -11.37
N GLY A 228 -4.41 -17.72 -11.73
CA GLY A 228 -4.14 -19.14 -11.77
C GLY A 228 -4.45 -19.80 -13.12
N GLY A 229 -3.92 -21.01 -13.29
CA GLY A 229 -4.13 -21.80 -14.51
C GLY A 229 -3.49 -21.20 -15.78
N GLY A 230 -2.51 -20.31 -15.62
CA GLY A 230 -1.85 -19.61 -16.73
C GLY A 230 -2.66 -18.45 -17.33
N ASN A 231 -3.75 -18.04 -16.67
CA ASN A 231 -4.59 -16.93 -17.12
C ASN A 231 -4.31 -15.66 -16.32
N THR A 232 -4.34 -14.53 -17.00
CA THR A 232 -4.24 -13.21 -16.40
C THR A 232 -5.46 -12.36 -16.71
N ILE A 233 -5.80 -11.43 -15.82
CA ILE A 233 -6.85 -10.43 -16.06
C ILE A 233 -6.27 -9.00 -16.01
N ASP A 234 -6.92 -8.10 -16.74
CA ASP A 234 -6.60 -6.67 -16.74
C ASP A 234 -7.56 -5.93 -15.80
N LEU A 235 -7.06 -5.52 -14.62
CA LEU A 235 -7.86 -4.77 -13.65
C LEU A 235 -8.09 -3.32 -14.09
N THR A 236 -7.26 -2.78 -14.99
CA THR A 236 -7.35 -1.38 -15.42
C THR A 236 -8.69 -1.08 -16.11
N LEU A 237 -9.32 -2.11 -16.68
CA LEU A 237 -10.68 -2.06 -17.25
C LEU A 237 -11.75 -1.57 -16.27
N LEU A 238 -11.53 -1.70 -14.95
CA LEU A 238 -12.44 -1.23 -13.91
C LEU A 238 -12.26 0.24 -13.57
N PHE A 239 -11.11 0.83 -13.92
CA PHE A 239 -10.70 2.16 -13.49
C PHE A 239 -10.56 3.16 -14.65
N GLU A 240 -10.99 2.78 -15.85
CA GLU A 240 -11.10 3.68 -16.99
C GLU A 240 -11.99 4.89 -16.64
N VAL A 241 -11.42 6.09 -16.78
CA VAL A 241 -12.14 7.33 -16.47
C VAL A 241 -13.25 7.55 -17.48
N SER A 242 -14.50 7.26 -17.09
CA SER A 242 -15.67 7.74 -17.81
C SER A 242 -15.80 9.26 -17.66
N GLN A 243 -15.94 9.99 -18.77
CA GLN A 243 -16.03 11.46 -18.78
C GLN A 243 -17.24 12.02 -18.00
N THR A 244 -18.21 11.17 -17.65
CA THR A 244 -19.37 11.51 -16.83
C THR A 244 -19.12 11.14 -15.37
N LYS A 245 -18.78 12.14 -14.55
CA LYS A 245 -18.89 12.01 -13.09
C LYS A 245 -20.37 12.10 -12.70
N GLU A 246 -21.01 10.98 -12.44
CA GLU A 246 -22.35 10.99 -11.85
C GLU A 246 -22.30 11.51 -10.42
N ALA A 247 -23.04 12.59 -10.15
CA ALA A 247 -22.98 13.34 -8.89
C ALA A 247 -23.51 12.59 -7.65
N ASN A 248 -23.97 11.33 -7.77
CA ASN A 248 -24.54 10.53 -6.67
C ASN A 248 -24.11 9.05 -6.72
N SER A 249 -22.92 8.75 -7.23
CA SER A 249 -22.42 7.36 -7.26
C SER A 249 -22.16 6.86 -5.84
N LEU A 250 -22.81 5.75 -5.45
CA LEU A 250 -22.52 5.00 -4.22
C LEU A 250 -21.14 4.31 -4.24
N GLY A 251 -20.38 4.46 -5.33
CA GLY A 251 -19.05 3.89 -5.50
C GLY A 251 -19.01 2.38 -5.30
N MET A 252 -17.96 1.89 -4.64
CA MET A 252 -17.76 0.47 -4.38
C MET A 252 -18.82 -0.13 -3.41
N ILE A 253 -19.48 0.69 -2.58
CA ILE A 253 -20.62 0.24 -1.78
C ILE A 253 -21.83 -0.05 -2.69
N GLY A 254 -22.06 0.79 -3.70
CA GLY A 254 -23.07 0.52 -4.73
C GLY A 254 -22.81 -0.81 -5.44
N THR A 255 -21.54 -1.10 -5.74
CA THR A 255 -21.12 -2.37 -6.37
C THR A 255 -21.46 -3.58 -5.48
N LEU A 256 -21.27 -3.48 -4.16
CA LEU A 256 -21.66 -4.53 -3.23
C LEU A 256 -23.15 -4.87 -3.33
N TYR A 257 -24.01 -3.86 -3.31
CA TYR A 257 -25.46 -4.06 -3.40
C TYR A 257 -25.87 -4.59 -4.77
N SER A 258 -25.32 -4.05 -5.86
CA SER A 258 -25.60 -4.55 -7.21
C SER A 258 -25.19 -6.03 -7.37
N LEU A 259 -24.03 -6.44 -6.83
CA LEU A 259 -23.63 -7.85 -6.85
C LEU A 259 -24.56 -8.73 -6.02
N ALA A 260 -25.02 -8.26 -4.86
CA ALA A 260 -25.99 -8.99 -4.04
C ALA A 260 -27.32 -9.20 -4.77
N GLU A 261 -27.78 -8.21 -5.54
CA GLU A 261 -29.00 -8.31 -6.37
C GLU A 261 -28.89 -9.40 -7.45
N THR A 262 -27.70 -9.59 -8.03
CA THR A 262 -27.47 -10.68 -8.99
C THR A 262 -27.52 -12.08 -8.37
N LYS A 263 -27.37 -12.18 -7.04
CA LYS A 263 -27.24 -13.41 -6.26
C LYS A 263 -26.04 -14.30 -6.64
N VAL A 264 -25.10 -13.81 -7.47
CA VAL A 264 -23.90 -14.58 -7.86
C VAL A 264 -23.08 -15.01 -6.65
N PHE A 265 -22.88 -14.10 -5.70
CA PHE A 265 -22.19 -14.37 -4.44
C PHE A 265 -23.15 -14.54 -3.25
N GLY A 266 -24.46 -14.53 -3.47
CA GLY A 266 -25.47 -14.55 -2.41
C GLY A 266 -25.92 -13.17 -1.96
N THR A 267 -26.15 -13.00 -0.66
CA THR A 267 -26.62 -11.75 -0.04
C THR A 267 -25.51 -10.69 0.05
N ALA A 268 -25.85 -9.46 0.43
CA ALA A 268 -24.87 -8.40 0.71
C ALA A 268 -23.81 -8.84 1.75
N LYS A 269 -24.21 -9.65 2.74
CA LYS A 269 -23.30 -10.23 3.72
C LYS A 269 -22.36 -11.25 3.08
N ASP A 270 -22.85 -12.03 2.14
CA ASP A 270 -22.04 -13.05 1.47
C ASP A 270 -21.03 -12.39 0.52
N VAL A 271 -21.44 -11.36 -0.23
CA VAL A 271 -20.55 -10.51 -1.05
C VAL A 271 -19.45 -9.88 -0.18
N ALA A 272 -19.82 -9.30 0.96
CA ALA A 272 -18.86 -8.70 1.90
C ALA A 272 -17.84 -9.72 2.46
N ASN A 273 -18.21 -11.00 2.49
CA ASN A 273 -17.36 -12.10 2.96
C ASN A 273 -16.58 -12.79 1.84
N GLN A 274 -16.73 -12.38 0.58
CA GLN A 274 -15.87 -12.86 -0.51
C GLN A 274 -14.49 -12.20 -0.45
N ASN A 275 -13.49 -12.87 -1.04
CA ASN A 275 -12.19 -12.27 -1.26
C ASN A 275 -12.31 -11.05 -2.19
N THR A 276 -11.58 -9.98 -1.89
CA THR A 276 -11.59 -8.75 -2.70
C THR A 276 -11.22 -9.02 -4.16
N TYR A 277 -10.20 -9.84 -4.41
CA TYR A 277 -9.71 -10.13 -5.76
C TYR A 277 -10.67 -11.03 -6.55
N ASP A 278 -11.41 -11.94 -5.91
CA ASP A 278 -12.45 -12.72 -6.57
C ASP A 278 -13.59 -11.82 -7.06
N VAL A 279 -13.99 -10.85 -6.23
CA VAL A 279 -14.98 -9.84 -6.60
C VAL A 279 -14.46 -8.97 -7.75
N LEU A 280 -13.21 -8.50 -7.69
CA LEU A 280 -12.61 -7.71 -8.78
C LEU A 280 -12.51 -8.50 -10.08
N ALA A 281 -12.09 -9.76 -10.04
CA ALA A 281 -12.01 -10.64 -11.20
C ALA A 281 -13.39 -10.87 -11.84
N PHE A 282 -14.42 -11.07 -11.02
CA PHE A 282 -15.79 -11.16 -11.50
C PHE A 282 -16.23 -9.87 -12.20
N LEU A 283 -15.94 -8.70 -11.62
CA LEU A 283 -16.26 -7.41 -12.24
C LEU A 283 -15.55 -7.19 -13.58
N VAL A 284 -14.27 -7.60 -13.69
CA VAL A 284 -13.52 -7.55 -14.96
C VAL A 284 -14.21 -8.42 -16.01
N ASN A 285 -14.56 -9.66 -15.66
CA ASN A 285 -15.27 -10.55 -16.58
C ASN A 285 -16.60 -9.94 -17.08
N GLN A 286 -17.39 -9.34 -16.18
CA GLN A 286 -18.64 -8.66 -16.55
C GLN A 286 -18.39 -7.47 -17.50
N LYS A 287 -17.36 -6.65 -17.21
CA LYS A 287 -16.98 -5.52 -18.07
C LYS A 287 -16.53 -5.96 -19.45
N THR A 288 -15.72 -7.01 -19.55
CA THR A 288 -15.26 -7.58 -20.81
C THR A 288 -16.43 -8.11 -21.64
N GLN A 289 -17.37 -8.84 -21.03
CA GLN A 289 -18.57 -9.32 -21.72
C GLN A 289 -19.43 -8.16 -22.24
N PHE A 290 -19.64 -7.13 -21.43
CA PHE A 290 -20.38 -5.94 -21.85
C PHE A 290 -19.72 -5.23 -23.05
N ASN A 291 -18.40 -5.05 -23.00
CA ASN A 291 -17.65 -4.43 -24.09
C ASN A 291 -17.74 -5.25 -25.40
N ASN A 292 -17.69 -6.58 -25.30
CA ASN A 292 -17.85 -7.48 -26.43
C ASN A 292 -19.26 -7.42 -27.06
N LEU A 293 -20.31 -7.33 -26.24
CA LEU A 293 -21.68 -7.18 -26.75
C LEU A 293 -21.86 -5.82 -27.45
N LYS A 294 -21.28 -4.75 -26.89
CA LYS A 294 -21.33 -3.41 -27.47
C LYS A 294 -20.64 -3.36 -28.84
N SER A 295 -19.46 -3.97 -28.99
CA SER A 295 -18.74 -4.01 -30.27
C SER A 295 -19.49 -4.80 -31.34
N GLN A 296 -20.12 -5.93 -30.97
CA GLN A 296 -20.96 -6.71 -31.89
C GLN A 296 -22.18 -5.93 -32.37
N GLN A 297 -22.86 -5.17 -31.50
CA GLN A 297 -24.00 -4.33 -31.87
C GLN A 297 -23.61 -3.15 -32.76
N SER A 298 -22.41 -2.57 -32.57
CA SER A 298 -21.88 -1.53 -33.46
C SER A 298 -21.59 -2.08 -34.86
N ASN A 299 -20.97 -3.25 -34.94
CA ASN A 299 -20.65 -3.89 -36.23
C ASN A 299 -21.91 -4.37 -36.98
N ALA A 300 -22.97 -4.76 -36.28
CA ALA A 300 -24.23 -5.17 -36.92
C ALA A 300 -25.07 -4.00 -37.48
N LYS A 301 -24.71 -2.75 -37.17
CA LYS A 301 -25.37 -1.53 -37.67
C LYS A 301 -24.63 -0.86 -38.83
N THR A 302 -23.52 -1.45 -39.29
CA THR A 302 -22.69 -0.96 -40.40
C THR A 302 -22.85 -1.89 -41.59
#